data_AF-A0A7U9S752-F1
#
_entry.id   AF-A0A7U9S752-F1
#
_cell.length_a   1.000
_cell.length_b   1.000
_cell.length_c   1.000
_cell.angle_alpha   90.00
_cell.angle_beta   90.00
_cell.angle_gamma   90.00
#
_symmetry.space_group_name_H-M   'P 1'
#
loop_
_entity.id
_entity.type
_entity.pdbx_description
1 polymer ?
#
loop_
_entity_poly.entity_id
_entity_poly.type
_entity_poly.pdbx_seq_one_letter_code
_entity_poly.pdbx_strand_id
1 'polypeptide(L)'
;MFILTDGKNYIMENPVKQGVYISTSSPVMAKEFSFKQARTVLNNRSKKMKWIGSYYMVDKETGQVSETSAFYKGNGGVYIGENDIKFDDSIITKIYNETKTMAGLAGWSMAQLKTYEEQLNIGLSKYDSAVSDIEHALQKYKEDNDGKNPQAHKVAKIGYLLGEIREKHENIKQCMDYIQVFKNAITYNYTIEKIKLELMKAKHAEYQGRTEYYQIALEILGCGGKQNVV
;
A
#
# COMPACT_ATOMS: atom_id res chain seq x y z
N MET A 1 -13.54 9.50 29.97
CA MET A 1 -14.46 8.70 29.10
C MET A 1 -15.56 8.15 30.01
N PHE A 2 -16.76 7.94 29.48
CA PHE A 2 -17.93 7.59 30.28
C PHE A 2 -18.57 6.28 29.84
N ILE A 3 -19.16 5.56 30.79
CA ILE A 3 -20.02 4.40 30.54
C ILE A 3 -21.46 4.72 30.96
N LEU A 4 -22.42 4.04 30.34
CA LEU A 4 -23.84 4.17 30.67
C LEU A 4 -24.32 2.89 31.35
N THR A 5 -24.89 3.02 32.54
CA THR A 5 -25.34 1.88 33.36
C THR A 5 -26.62 2.20 34.15
N ASP A 6 -27.41 1.18 34.49
CA ASP A 6 -28.51 1.25 35.45
C ASP A 6 -28.11 0.68 36.84
N GLY A 7 -26.83 0.35 37.04
CA GLY A 7 -26.29 -0.31 38.23
C GLY A 7 -26.23 -1.84 38.15
N LYS A 8 -26.85 -2.47 37.14
CA LYS A 8 -26.78 -3.92 36.89
C LYS A 8 -26.31 -4.26 35.47
N ASN A 9 -26.69 -3.43 34.52
CA ASN A 9 -26.42 -3.57 33.10
C ASN A 9 -25.67 -2.36 32.56
N TYR A 10 -25.01 -2.55 31.43
CA TYR A 10 -24.24 -1.57 30.70
C TYR A 10 -24.71 -1.53 29.25
N ILE A 11 -24.48 -0.39 28.61
CA ILE A 11 -24.68 -0.27 27.17
C ILE A 11 -23.42 -0.77 26.45
N MET A 12 -23.59 -1.66 25.47
CA MET A 12 -22.54 -2.06 24.53
C MET A 12 -22.96 -1.76 23.09
N GLU A 13 -21.98 -1.61 22.20
CA GLU A 13 -22.23 -1.60 20.76
C GLU A 13 -22.59 -3.01 20.28
N ASN A 14 -23.56 -3.10 19.38
CA ASN A 14 -23.89 -4.36 18.74
C ASN A 14 -22.70 -4.82 17.87
N PRO A 15 -22.13 -6.00 18.11
CA PRO A 15 -20.93 -6.48 17.40
C PRO A 15 -21.20 -6.78 15.92
N VAL A 16 -22.47 -6.97 15.54
CA VAL A 16 -22.89 -7.27 14.18
C VAL A 16 -23.34 -6.01 13.43
N LYS A 17 -23.75 -4.95 14.15
CA LYS A 17 -24.30 -3.74 13.54
C LYS A 17 -23.85 -2.47 14.24
N GLN A 18 -22.92 -1.77 13.60
CA GLN A 18 -22.41 -0.48 14.08
C GLN A 18 -23.53 0.55 14.24
N GLY A 19 -23.45 1.36 15.29
CA GLY A 19 -24.43 2.40 15.62
C GLY A 19 -25.70 1.90 16.32
N VAL A 20 -25.81 0.59 16.58
CA VAL A 20 -26.91 0.00 17.37
C VAL A 20 -26.40 -0.40 18.74
N TYR A 21 -27.17 -0.07 19.78
CA TYR A 21 -26.82 -0.36 21.16
C TYR A 21 -27.68 -1.48 21.73
N ILE A 22 -27.06 -2.34 22.54
CA ILE A 22 -27.71 -3.42 23.28
C ILE A 22 -27.26 -3.41 24.74
N SER A 23 -28.01 -4.09 25.60
CA SER A 23 -27.70 -4.26 27.03
C SER A 23 -26.73 -5.43 27.24
N THR A 24 -25.80 -5.28 28.18
CA THR A 24 -24.91 -6.35 28.66
C THR A 24 -24.74 -6.26 30.17
N SER A 25 -24.54 -7.39 30.85
CA SER A 25 -24.18 -7.40 32.27
C SER A 25 -22.66 -7.29 32.50
N SER A 26 -21.85 -7.40 31.43
CA SER A 26 -20.40 -7.35 31.53
C SER A 26 -19.86 -5.91 31.42
N PRO A 27 -19.21 -5.37 32.46
CA PRO A 27 -18.62 -4.03 32.42
C PRO A 27 -17.47 -3.94 31.41
N VAL A 28 -16.76 -5.04 31.14
CA VAL A 28 -15.64 -5.09 30.18
C VAL A 28 -16.12 -4.89 28.75
N MET A 29 -17.37 -5.27 28.47
CA MET A 29 -17.99 -5.12 27.16
C MET A 29 -18.71 -3.77 27.00
N ALA A 30 -18.71 -2.93 28.04
CA ALA A 30 -19.39 -1.64 28.00
C ALA A 30 -18.75 -0.73 26.95
N LYS A 31 -19.58 -0.08 26.16
CA LYS A 31 -19.13 0.96 25.23
C LYS A 31 -18.70 2.19 26.01
N GLU A 32 -17.54 2.71 25.64
CA GLU A 32 -17.05 4.00 26.10
C GLU A 32 -17.61 5.12 25.24
N PHE A 33 -18.10 6.15 25.91
CA PHE A 33 -18.67 7.33 25.30
C PHE A 33 -17.90 8.57 25.74
N SER A 34 -17.74 9.52 24.83
CA SER A 34 -17.52 10.89 25.26
C SER A 34 -18.73 11.43 26.01
N PHE A 35 -18.53 12.47 26.82
CA PHE A 35 -19.60 13.14 27.56
C PHE A 35 -20.79 13.52 26.65
N LYS A 36 -20.49 14.07 25.45
CA LYS A 36 -21.50 14.42 24.45
C LYS A 36 -22.31 13.22 23.97
N GLN A 37 -21.60 12.13 23.63
CA GLN A 37 -22.23 10.93 23.09
C GLN A 37 -23.12 10.28 24.17
N ALA A 38 -22.63 10.17 25.40
CA ALA A 38 -23.40 9.64 26.53
C ALA A 38 -24.68 10.45 26.77
N ARG A 39 -24.60 11.78 26.84
CA ARG A 39 -25.78 12.65 26.95
C ARG A 39 -26.75 12.51 25.77
N THR A 40 -26.23 12.33 24.56
CA THR A 40 -27.07 12.14 23.37
C THR A 40 -27.85 10.84 23.43
N VAL A 41 -27.22 9.77 23.91
CA VAL A 41 -27.86 8.47 24.12
C VAL A 41 -28.95 8.58 25.19
N LEU A 42 -28.64 9.12 26.37
CA LEU A 42 -29.60 9.25 27.48
C LEU A 42 -30.80 10.15 27.14
N ASN A 43 -30.60 11.18 26.32
CA ASN A 43 -31.68 12.07 25.89
C ASN A 43 -32.51 11.52 24.72
N ASN A 44 -32.19 10.34 24.19
CA ASN A 44 -32.89 9.77 23.05
C ASN A 44 -34.31 9.32 23.44
N ARG A 45 -35.33 9.94 22.84
CA ARG A 45 -36.75 9.64 23.10
C ARG A 45 -37.38 8.65 22.11
N SER A 46 -36.59 8.07 21.22
CA SER A 46 -37.10 7.10 20.23
C SER A 46 -37.67 5.86 20.93
N LYS A 47 -38.75 5.28 20.36
CA LYS A 47 -39.36 4.05 20.91
C LYS A 47 -38.35 2.90 21.06
N LYS A 48 -37.37 2.83 20.15
CA LYS A 48 -36.31 1.80 20.14
C LYS A 48 -35.33 1.92 21.31
N MET A 49 -35.19 3.12 21.90
CA MET A 49 -34.30 3.40 23.03
C MET A 49 -35.06 3.58 24.35
N LYS A 50 -36.33 3.19 24.45
CA LYS A 50 -37.08 3.34 25.72
C LYS A 50 -36.46 2.56 26.90
N TRP A 51 -35.75 1.48 26.61
CA TRP A 51 -35.15 0.60 27.62
C TRP A 51 -33.99 1.24 28.39
N ILE A 52 -33.36 2.30 27.85
CA ILE A 52 -32.27 3.03 28.53
C ILE A 52 -32.77 4.14 29.46
N GLY A 53 -34.08 4.24 29.70
CA GLY A 53 -34.68 5.34 30.46
C GLY A 53 -34.21 5.44 31.92
N SER A 54 -33.72 4.34 32.50
CA SER A 54 -33.16 4.27 33.86
C SER A 54 -31.64 4.36 33.92
N TYR A 55 -30.97 4.48 32.77
CA TYR A 55 -29.50 4.50 32.71
C TYR A 55 -28.98 5.88 33.09
N TYR A 56 -27.82 5.90 33.70
CA TYR A 56 -27.07 7.11 34.05
C TYR A 56 -25.61 6.98 33.62
N MET A 57 -24.94 8.12 33.60
CA MET A 57 -23.57 8.25 33.11
C MET A 57 -22.58 8.19 34.28
N VAL A 58 -21.57 7.35 34.14
CA VAL A 58 -20.50 7.15 35.13
C VAL A 58 -19.16 7.41 34.46
N ASP A 59 -18.29 8.18 35.11
CA ASP A 59 -16.91 8.35 34.66
C ASP A 59 -16.16 7.03 34.85
N LYS A 60 -15.50 6.56 33.78
CA LYS A 60 -14.84 5.24 33.78
C LYS A 60 -13.62 5.19 34.72
N GLU A 61 -12.90 6.30 34.88
CA GLU A 61 -11.67 6.34 35.68
C GLU A 61 -11.96 6.59 37.16
N THR A 62 -12.89 7.48 37.47
CA THR A 62 -13.21 7.82 38.88
C THR A 62 -14.34 6.97 39.46
N GLY A 63 -15.16 6.32 38.61
CA GLY A 63 -16.35 5.58 39.03
C GLY A 63 -17.48 6.47 39.54
N GLN A 64 -17.35 7.80 39.41
CA GLN A 64 -18.33 8.76 39.93
C GLN A 64 -19.47 8.96 38.93
N VAL A 65 -20.68 9.09 39.46
CA VAL A 65 -21.86 9.47 38.67
C VAL A 65 -21.71 10.93 38.27
N SER A 66 -21.88 11.23 36.98
CA SER A 66 -21.79 12.61 36.51
C SER A 66 -22.92 13.48 37.10
N GLU A 67 -22.54 14.59 37.72
CA GLU A 67 -23.47 15.53 38.39
C GLU A 67 -24.32 16.38 37.43
N THR A 68 -24.16 16.21 36.12
CA THR A 68 -24.83 17.05 35.13
C THR A 68 -26.34 16.77 35.12
N SER A 69 -27.16 17.83 35.26
CA SER A 69 -28.61 17.66 35.31
C SER A 69 -29.15 16.95 34.06
N ALA A 70 -29.96 15.91 34.28
CA ALA A 70 -30.57 15.10 33.22
C ALA A 70 -31.50 15.88 32.27
N PHE A 71 -31.79 17.15 32.58
CA PHE A 71 -32.75 18.00 31.88
C PHE A 71 -32.10 19.12 31.05
N TYR A 72 -30.80 19.36 31.18
CA TYR A 72 -30.11 20.37 30.36
C TYR A 72 -29.96 19.86 28.92
N LYS A 73 -30.50 20.61 27.95
CA LYS A 73 -30.45 20.28 26.51
C LYS A 73 -29.35 21.01 25.72
N GLY A 74 -28.65 21.95 26.35
CA GLY A 74 -27.60 22.73 25.69
C GLY A 74 -26.28 21.96 25.54
N ASN A 75 -25.49 22.37 24.54
CA ASN A 75 -24.14 21.85 24.30
C ASN A 75 -23.05 22.63 25.08
N GLY A 76 -23.43 23.56 25.96
CA GLY A 76 -22.46 24.29 26.78
C GLY A 76 -21.64 23.35 27.66
N GLY A 77 -20.32 23.58 27.73
CA GLY A 77 -19.41 22.85 28.62
C GLY A 77 -19.01 21.43 28.20
N VAL A 78 -19.42 20.98 27.01
CA VAL A 78 -19.24 19.58 26.56
C VAL A 78 -17.78 19.22 26.23
N TYR A 79 -16.92 20.21 26.04
CA TYR A 79 -15.48 20.03 25.74
C TYR A 79 -14.62 20.83 26.72
N ILE A 80 -15.02 20.90 27.99
CA ILE A 80 -14.32 21.66 29.03
C ILE A 80 -13.91 20.71 30.16
N GLY A 81 -12.64 20.80 30.58
CA GLY A 81 -12.11 20.02 31.71
C GLY A 81 -12.22 18.51 31.48
N GLU A 82 -12.80 17.79 32.42
CA GLU A 82 -12.99 16.33 32.40
C GLU A 82 -13.92 15.85 31.26
N ASN A 83 -14.74 16.75 30.70
CA ASN A 83 -15.61 16.43 29.57
C ASN A 83 -14.89 16.49 28.22
N ASP A 84 -13.71 17.09 28.17
CA ASP A 84 -12.95 17.27 26.94
C ASP A 84 -12.51 15.92 26.34
N ILE A 85 -12.37 15.90 25.02
CA ILE A 85 -11.89 14.74 24.27
C ILE A 85 -10.55 15.12 23.69
N LYS A 86 -9.50 14.39 24.07
CA LYS A 86 -8.21 14.49 23.39
C LYS A 86 -8.36 13.99 21.95
N PHE A 87 -8.39 14.94 21.01
CA PHE A 87 -8.37 14.64 19.59
C PHE A 87 -6.92 14.47 19.15
N ASP A 88 -6.63 13.39 18.41
CA ASP A 88 -5.31 13.19 17.80
C ASP A 88 -5.22 13.99 16.49
N ASP A 89 -4.69 15.22 16.58
CA ASP A 89 -4.47 16.10 15.43
C ASP A 89 -3.53 15.49 14.36
N SER A 90 -2.80 14.41 14.67
CA SER A 90 -1.99 13.71 13.68
C SER A 90 -2.83 13.20 12.49
N ILE A 91 -4.12 12.91 12.71
CA ILE A 91 -5.02 12.45 11.65
C ILE A 91 -5.24 13.52 10.57
N ILE A 92 -5.29 14.80 10.97
CA ILE A 92 -5.43 15.92 10.04
C ILE A 92 -4.22 15.97 9.12
N THR A 93 -3.02 15.88 9.72
CA THR A 93 -1.75 15.90 8.97
C THR A 93 -1.64 14.70 8.03
N LYS A 94 -2.04 13.49 8.49
CA LYS A 94 -2.07 12.28 7.65
C LYS A 94 -2.97 12.46 6.43
N ILE A 95 -4.18 12.98 6.62
CA ILE A 95 -5.13 13.23 5.52
C ILE A 95 -4.57 14.27 4.54
N TYR A 96 -4.00 15.38 5.04
CA TYR A 96 -3.40 16.38 4.16
C TYR A 96 -2.23 15.83 3.35
N ASN A 97 -1.36 15.01 3.96
CA ASN A 97 -0.22 14.42 3.27
C ASN A 97 -0.66 13.43 2.19
N GLU A 98 -1.63 12.56 2.49
CA GLU A 98 -2.19 11.63 1.49
C GLU A 98 -2.85 12.42 0.35
N THR A 99 -3.64 13.45 0.67
CA THR A 99 -4.29 14.29 -0.34
C THR A 99 -3.28 15.00 -1.24
N LYS A 100 -2.20 15.55 -0.69
CA LYS A 100 -1.11 16.15 -1.47
C LYS A 100 -0.41 15.12 -2.35
N THR A 101 -0.18 13.91 -1.83
CA THR A 101 0.43 12.82 -2.59
C THR A 101 -0.46 12.42 -3.78
N MET A 102 -1.76 12.25 -3.56
CA MET A 102 -2.74 11.94 -4.61
C MET A 102 -2.92 13.09 -5.61
N ALA A 103 -2.96 14.34 -5.16
CA ALA A 103 -3.10 15.50 -6.04
C ALA A 103 -1.82 15.81 -6.85
N GLY A 104 -0.64 15.51 -6.28
CA GLY A 104 0.64 15.58 -6.98
C GLY A 104 0.84 14.41 -7.97
N LEU A 105 0.23 13.26 -7.70
CA LEU A 105 0.06 12.13 -8.61
C LEU A 105 -1.06 12.41 -9.62
N ALA A 106 -0.93 13.45 -10.44
CA ALA A 106 -1.74 13.53 -11.65
C ALA A 106 -1.43 12.28 -12.50
N GLY A 107 -2.30 11.26 -12.38
CA GLY A 107 -2.12 9.99 -13.07
C GLY A 107 -1.94 10.23 -14.57
N TRP A 108 -0.95 9.59 -15.17
CA TRP A 108 -0.67 9.76 -16.58
C TRP A 108 -1.90 9.42 -17.42
N SER A 109 -2.24 10.29 -18.35
CA SER A 109 -3.30 10.02 -19.33
C SER A 109 -2.91 8.86 -20.25
N MET A 110 -3.91 8.24 -20.87
CA MET A 110 -3.67 7.21 -21.89
C MET A 110 -2.74 7.71 -23.02
N ALA A 111 -2.83 8.98 -23.39
CA ALA A 111 -1.95 9.57 -24.40
C ALA A 111 -0.48 9.60 -23.94
N GLN A 112 -0.23 10.07 -22.71
CA GLN A 112 1.12 10.09 -22.13
C GLN A 112 1.68 8.67 -21.99
N LEU A 113 0.88 7.71 -21.52
CA LEU A 113 1.29 6.31 -21.39
C LEU A 113 1.72 5.71 -22.74
N LYS A 114 0.96 5.97 -23.82
CA LYS A 114 1.32 5.54 -25.18
C LYS A 114 2.60 6.22 -25.68
N THR A 115 2.80 7.51 -25.39
CA THR A 115 4.04 8.22 -25.75
C THR A 115 5.25 7.62 -25.02
N TYR A 116 5.13 7.32 -23.73
CA TYR A 116 6.22 6.69 -22.98
C TYR A 116 6.50 5.27 -23.46
N GLU A 117 5.46 4.48 -23.76
CA GLU A 117 5.61 3.16 -24.35
C GLU A 117 6.41 3.20 -25.67
N GLU A 118 6.12 4.17 -26.53
CA GLU A 118 6.86 4.37 -27.78
C GLU A 118 8.33 4.74 -27.53
N GLN A 119 8.59 5.67 -26.60
CA GLN A 119 9.97 6.03 -26.23
C GLN A 119 10.74 4.86 -25.62
N LEU A 120 10.08 4.02 -24.82
CA LEU A 120 10.66 2.80 -24.28
C LEU A 120 10.95 1.77 -25.38
N ASN A 121 10.06 1.59 -26.37
CA ASN A 121 10.31 0.73 -27.53
C ASN A 121 11.55 1.15 -28.33
N ILE A 122 11.70 2.46 -28.58
CA ILE A 122 12.89 3.02 -29.23
C ILE A 122 14.14 2.74 -28.39
N GLY A 123 14.06 2.95 -27.07
CA GLY A 123 15.15 2.66 -26.14
C GLY A 123 15.52 1.17 -26.12
N LEU A 124 14.52 0.28 -26.13
CA LEU A 124 14.70 -1.16 -26.15
C LEU A 124 15.45 -1.59 -27.42
N SER A 125 14.97 -1.14 -28.58
CA SER A 125 15.59 -1.41 -29.88
C SER A 125 17.05 -0.95 -29.93
N LYS A 126 17.35 0.23 -29.38
CA LYS A 126 18.74 0.72 -29.27
C LYS A 126 19.62 -0.24 -28.47
N TYR A 127 19.16 -0.75 -27.33
CA TYR A 127 19.98 -1.63 -26.50
C TYR A 127 20.07 -3.06 -27.07
N ASP A 128 19.03 -3.53 -27.78
CA ASP A 128 19.12 -4.78 -28.57
C ASP A 128 20.21 -4.66 -29.64
N SER A 129 20.24 -3.55 -30.40
CA SER A 129 21.31 -3.28 -31.35
C SER A 129 22.68 -3.19 -30.68
N ALA A 130 22.78 -2.53 -29.52
CA ALA A 130 24.05 -2.41 -28.80
C ALA A 130 24.61 -3.77 -28.34
N VAL A 131 23.75 -4.71 -27.91
CA VAL A 131 24.16 -6.10 -27.60
C VAL A 131 24.70 -6.77 -28.87
N SER A 132 23.95 -6.70 -29.97
CA SER A 132 24.34 -7.31 -31.24
C SER A 132 25.64 -6.73 -31.80
N ASP A 133 25.83 -5.40 -31.73
CA ASP A 133 27.03 -4.70 -32.18
C ASP A 133 28.28 -5.16 -31.41
N ILE A 134 28.15 -5.37 -30.10
CA ILE A 134 29.26 -5.88 -29.27
C ILE A 134 29.61 -7.32 -29.65
N GLU A 135 28.61 -8.18 -29.86
CA GLU A 135 28.80 -9.56 -30.29
C GLU A 135 29.47 -9.62 -31.68
N HIS A 136 29.02 -8.78 -32.63
CA HIS A 136 29.64 -8.66 -33.95
C HIS A 136 31.05 -8.06 -33.90
N ALA A 137 31.33 -7.12 -33.00
CA ALA A 137 32.68 -6.58 -32.82
C ALA A 137 33.66 -7.67 -32.32
N LEU A 138 33.22 -8.54 -31.41
CA LEU A 138 34.00 -9.70 -30.97
C LEU A 138 34.24 -10.70 -32.11
N GLN A 139 33.21 -10.95 -32.93
CA GLN A 139 33.35 -11.80 -34.11
C GLN A 139 34.34 -11.20 -35.12
N LYS A 140 34.20 -9.93 -35.45
CA LYS A 140 35.10 -9.22 -36.36
C LYS A 140 36.55 -9.24 -35.88
N TYR A 141 36.78 -9.01 -34.58
CA TYR A 141 38.13 -9.11 -34.02
C TYR A 141 38.73 -10.49 -34.28
N LYS A 142 37.94 -11.55 -34.12
CA LYS A 142 38.39 -12.93 -34.34
C LYS A 142 38.74 -13.18 -35.82
N GLU A 143 37.92 -12.66 -36.74
CA GLU A 143 38.18 -12.72 -38.19
C GLU A 143 39.46 -11.98 -38.57
N ASP A 144 39.65 -10.78 -38.03
CA ASP A 144 40.82 -9.92 -38.30
C ASP A 144 42.12 -10.41 -37.62
N ASN A 145 42.04 -11.39 -36.70
CA ASN A 145 43.17 -11.88 -35.89
C ASN A 145 43.37 -13.40 -35.99
N ASP A 146 43.17 -13.98 -37.17
CA ASP A 146 43.42 -15.40 -37.46
C ASP A 146 42.68 -16.38 -36.52
N GLY A 147 41.45 -16.04 -36.13
CA GLY A 147 40.66 -16.87 -35.23
C GLY A 147 41.01 -16.70 -33.74
N LYS A 148 41.95 -15.81 -33.38
CA LYS A 148 42.36 -15.60 -31.99
C LYS A 148 41.33 -14.77 -31.22
N ASN A 149 41.09 -15.19 -29.97
CA ASN A 149 40.26 -14.43 -29.04
C ASN A 149 40.99 -13.20 -28.51
N PRO A 150 40.28 -12.12 -28.11
CA PRO A 150 40.87 -11.00 -27.42
C PRO A 150 41.51 -11.43 -26.09
N GLN A 151 42.49 -10.64 -25.63
CA GLN A 151 43.11 -10.85 -24.32
C GLN A 151 42.08 -10.74 -23.20
N ALA A 152 42.24 -11.54 -22.13
CA ALA A 152 41.27 -11.68 -21.05
C ALA A 152 40.81 -10.34 -20.44
N HIS A 153 41.73 -9.40 -20.20
CA HIS A 153 41.37 -8.10 -19.64
C HIS A 153 40.47 -7.25 -20.57
N LYS A 154 40.57 -7.42 -21.90
CA LYS A 154 39.68 -6.77 -22.87
C LYS A 154 38.30 -7.43 -22.87
N VAL A 155 38.27 -8.76 -22.82
CA VAL A 155 37.02 -9.54 -22.70
C VAL A 155 36.27 -9.15 -21.42
N ALA A 156 36.97 -8.98 -20.29
CA ALA A 156 36.35 -8.55 -19.04
C ALA A 156 35.70 -7.17 -19.16
N LYS A 157 36.38 -6.18 -19.77
CA LYS A 157 35.81 -4.85 -20.02
C LYS A 157 34.56 -4.90 -20.90
N ILE A 158 34.60 -5.72 -21.95
CA ILE A 158 33.43 -5.95 -22.83
C ILE A 158 32.29 -6.61 -22.04
N GLY A 159 32.60 -7.57 -21.17
CA GLY A 159 31.63 -8.21 -20.29
C GLY A 159 30.94 -7.21 -19.37
N TYR A 160 31.68 -6.29 -18.75
CA TYR A 160 31.09 -5.22 -17.92
C TYR A 160 30.21 -4.27 -18.73
N LEU A 161 30.67 -3.84 -19.91
CA LEU A 161 29.89 -3.00 -20.81
C LEU A 161 28.56 -3.68 -21.22
N LEU A 162 28.63 -4.97 -21.54
CA LEU A 162 27.46 -5.77 -21.89
C LEU A 162 26.49 -5.92 -20.70
N GLY A 163 27.03 -6.07 -19.48
CA GLY A 163 26.26 -6.07 -18.24
C GLY A 163 25.45 -4.77 -18.06
N GLU A 164 26.09 -3.61 -18.19
CA GLU A 164 25.43 -2.30 -18.07
C GLU A 164 24.31 -2.11 -19.11
N ILE A 165 24.54 -2.57 -20.35
CA ILE A 165 23.55 -2.49 -21.43
C ILE A 165 22.35 -3.39 -21.11
N ARG A 166 22.60 -4.62 -20.64
CA ARG A 166 21.54 -5.58 -20.30
C ARG A 166 20.70 -5.11 -19.12
N GLU A 167 21.32 -4.50 -18.11
CA GLU A 167 20.60 -3.91 -16.97
C GLU A 167 19.66 -2.78 -17.43
N LYS A 168 20.13 -1.88 -18.30
CA LYS A 168 19.28 -0.81 -18.88
C LYS A 168 18.13 -1.37 -19.70
N HIS A 169 18.40 -2.40 -20.49
CA HIS A 169 17.39 -3.10 -21.28
C HIS A 169 16.35 -3.80 -20.39
N GLU A 170 16.75 -4.44 -19.30
CA GLU A 170 15.83 -5.04 -18.31
C GLU A 170 14.96 -3.99 -17.62
N ASN A 171 15.56 -2.87 -17.18
CA ASN A 171 14.82 -1.75 -16.59
C ASN A 171 13.75 -1.19 -17.53
N ILE A 172 14.04 -1.11 -18.83
CA ILE A 172 13.05 -0.68 -19.83
C ILE A 172 11.88 -1.66 -19.89
N LYS A 173 12.14 -2.98 -19.96
CA LYS A 173 11.07 -3.99 -19.97
C LYS A 173 10.21 -3.91 -18.72
N GLN A 174 10.84 -3.73 -17.56
CA GLN A 174 10.12 -3.52 -16.30
C GLN A 174 9.22 -2.28 -16.33
N CYS A 175 9.69 -1.16 -16.91
CA CYS A 175 8.87 0.02 -17.11
C CYS A 175 7.69 -0.23 -18.07
N MET A 176 7.88 -1.01 -19.13
CA MET A 176 6.80 -1.39 -20.06
C MET A 176 5.71 -2.20 -19.35
N ASP A 177 6.10 -3.16 -18.49
CA ASP A 177 5.17 -3.93 -17.68
C ASP A 177 4.32 -3.01 -16.77
N TYR A 178 4.93 -2.00 -16.15
CA TYR A 178 4.20 -1.00 -15.35
C TYR A 178 3.26 -0.13 -16.19
N ILE A 179 3.70 0.33 -17.37
CA ILE A 179 2.84 1.10 -18.29
C ILE A 179 1.62 0.27 -18.67
N GLN A 180 1.77 -1.02 -18.90
CA GLN A 180 0.64 -1.89 -19.22
C GLN A 180 -0.36 -1.97 -18.07
N VAL A 181 0.10 -2.04 -16.81
CA VAL A 181 -0.78 -1.97 -15.63
C VAL A 181 -1.55 -0.65 -15.61
N PHE A 182 -0.89 0.49 -15.85
CA PHE A 182 -1.57 1.79 -15.88
C PHE A 182 -2.58 1.91 -17.04
N LYS A 183 -2.24 1.41 -18.23
CA LYS A 183 -3.17 1.36 -19.37
C LYS A 183 -4.40 0.50 -19.06
N ASN A 184 -4.20 -0.65 -18.43
CA ASN A 184 -5.27 -1.53 -17.98
C ASN A 184 -6.13 -0.85 -16.90
N ALA A 185 -5.51 -0.14 -15.96
CA ALA A 185 -6.22 0.57 -14.90
C ALA A 185 -7.19 1.62 -15.47
N ILE A 186 -6.76 2.38 -16.47
CA ILE A 186 -7.61 3.34 -17.18
C ILE A 186 -8.70 2.61 -17.99
N THR A 187 -8.33 1.58 -18.76
CA THR A 187 -9.25 0.89 -19.68
C THR A 187 -10.36 0.15 -18.94
N TYR A 188 -10.06 -0.42 -17.77
CA TYR A 188 -10.96 -1.27 -17.00
C TYR A 188 -11.39 -0.64 -15.67
N ASN A 189 -11.13 0.65 -15.46
CA ASN A 189 -11.51 1.41 -14.28
C ASN A 189 -11.12 0.73 -12.96
N TYR A 190 -9.84 0.36 -12.81
CA TYR A 190 -9.37 -0.29 -11.59
C TYR A 190 -9.46 0.63 -10.38
N THR A 191 -9.77 0.07 -9.21
CA THR A 191 -9.61 0.77 -7.93
C THR A 191 -8.13 0.92 -7.59
N ILE A 192 -7.79 1.85 -6.69
CA ILE A 192 -6.41 2.08 -6.25
C ILE A 192 -5.80 0.81 -5.64
N GLU A 193 -6.56 0.04 -4.87
CA GLU A 193 -6.13 -1.22 -4.27
C GLU A 193 -5.73 -2.24 -5.34
N LYS A 194 -6.54 -2.33 -6.41
CA LYS A 194 -6.24 -3.23 -7.52
C LYS A 194 -5.00 -2.77 -8.29
N ILE A 195 -4.84 -1.46 -8.53
CA ILE A 195 -3.63 -0.92 -9.17
C ILE A 195 -2.38 -1.28 -8.36
N LYS A 196 -2.40 -1.07 -7.04
CA LYS A 196 -1.28 -1.45 -6.15
C LYS A 196 -0.96 -2.94 -6.26
N LEU A 197 -1.99 -3.79 -6.21
CA LEU A 197 -1.82 -5.24 -6.32
C LEU A 197 -1.19 -5.64 -7.67
N GLU A 198 -1.68 -5.10 -8.77
CA GLU A 198 -1.17 -5.43 -10.10
C GLU A 198 0.25 -4.88 -10.33
N LEU A 199 0.59 -3.69 -9.80
CA LEU A 199 1.97 -3.17 -9.84
C LEU A 199 2.94 -4.05 -9.05
N MET A 200 2.53 -4.58 -7.89
CA MET A 200 3.36 -5.50 -7.11
C MET A 200 3.61 -6.83 -7.83
N LYS A 201 2.64 -7.28 -8.64
CA LYS A 201 2.75 -8.50 -9.47
C LYS A 201 3.51 -8.27 -10.76
N ALA A 202 3.48 -7.05 -11.29
CA ALA A 202 4.10 -6.67 -12.55
C ALA A 202 5.63 -6.57 -12.43
N LYS A 203 6.28 -7.57 -11.83
CA LYS A 203 7.73 -7.72 -11.89
C LYS A 203 8.09 -8.43 -13.19
N HIS A 204 9.10 -7.93 -13.88
CA HIS A 204 9.64 -8.60 -15.03
C HIS A 204 10.15 -9.98 -14.61
N ALA A 205 9.78 -11.00 -15.38
CA ALA A 205 10.12 -12.38 -15.03
C ALA A 205 11.63 -12.59 -15.11
N GLU A 206 12.18 -13.34 -14.15
CA GLU A 206 13.58 -13.74 -14.18
C GLU A 206 13.89 -14.53 -15.46
N TYR A 207 15.05 -14.23 -16.06
CA TYR A 207 15.48 -14.89 -17.27
C TYR A 207 15.68 -16.40 -17.04
N GLN A 208 15.00 -17.21 -17.82
CA GLN A 208 15.17 -18.65 -17.85
C GLN A 208 16.11 -19.03 -19.01
N GLY A 209 17.25 -19.64 -18.68
CA GLY A 209 18.21 -20.13 -19.65
C GLY A 209 17.58 -21.12 -20.61
N ARG A 210 17.79 -20.93 -21.92
CA ARG A 210 17.16 -21.73 -22.97
C ARG A 210 18.07 -22.83 -23.53
N THR A 211 19.36 -22.79 -23.19
CA THR A 211 20.40 -23.63 -23.79
C THR A 211 21.40 -24.07 -22.73
N GLU A 212 22.10 -25.18 -22.97
CA GLU A 212 23.20 -25.68 -22.13
C GLU A 212 24.28 -24.63 -21.82
N TYR A 213 24.53 -23.69 -22.74
CA TYR A 213 25.50 -22.60 -22.55
C TYR A 213 25.17 -21.69 -21.35
N TYR A 214 23.90 -21.57 -20.96
CA TYR A 214 23.53 -20.82 -19.76
C TYR A 214 24.02 -21.52 -18.50
N GLN A 215 23.83 -22.85 -18.43
CA GLN A 215 24.28 -23.66 -17.31
C GLN A 215 25.81 -23.68 -17.22
N ILE A 216 26.51 -23.85 -18.35
CA ILE A 216 27.97 -23.76 -18.43
C ILE A 216 28.47 -22.40 -17.91
N ALA A 217 27.81 -21.31 -18.30
CA ALA A 217 28.18 -19.97 -17.82
C ALA A 217 27.98 -19.83 -16.31
N LEU A 218 26.88 -20.35 -15.75
CA LEU A 218 26.64 -20.35 -14.30
C LEU A 218 27.69 -21.16 -13.54
N GLU A 219 28.13 -22.30 -14.08
CA GLU A 219 29.20 -23.12 -13.48
C GLU A 219 30.54 -22.39 -13.47
N ILE A 220 30.91 -21.76 -14.58
CA ILE A 220 32.14 -20.93 -14.67
C ILE A 220 32.13 -19.79 -13.65
N LEU A 221 30.97 -19.17 -13.44
CA LEU A 221 30.80 -18.08 -12.48
C LEU A 221 30.71 -18.56 -11.01
N GLY A 222 30.66 -19.87 -10.76
CA GLY A 222 30.47 -20.43 -9.42
C GLY A 222 29.04 -20.33 -8.89
N CYS A 223 28.06 -20.07 -9.77
CA CYS A 223 26.65 -19.89 -9.44
C CYS A 223 25.80 -21.16 -9.63
N GLY A 224 26.35 -22.25 -10.20
CA GLY A 224 25.61 -23.47 -10.57
C GLY A 224 25.13 -24.38 -9.42
N GLY A 225 25.25 -23.95 -8.16
CA GLY A 225 25.14 -24.82 -6.97
C GLY A 225 23.87 -24.73 -6.14
N LYS A 226 22.71 -24.36 -6.69
CA LYS A 226 21.42 -24.50 -5.99
C LYS A 226 20.49 -25.45 -6.75
N GLN A 227 20.84 -26.74 -6.72
CA GLN A 227 19.83 -27.77 -6.90
C GLN A 227 18.89 -27.69 -5.69
N ASN A 228 17.60 -27.47 -5.97
CA ASN A 228 16.54 -27.61 -4.98
C ASN A 228 16.62 -29.02 -4.39
N VAL A 229 17.10 -29.13 -3.15
CA VAL A 229 16.93 -30.33 -2.34
C VAL A 229 15.45 -30.39 -1.99
N VAL A 230 14.79 -31.43 -2.50
CA VAL A 230 13.39 -31.80 -2.23
C VAL A 230 13.19 -32.08 -0.75
#